data_AF-A0A453H3C6-F1
#
_entry.id   AF-A0A453H3C6-F1
#
_cell.length_a   1.000
_cell.length_b   1.000
_cell.length_c   1.000
_cell.angle_alpha   90.00
_cell.angle_beta   90.00
_cell.angle_gamma   90.00
#
_symmetry.space_group_name_H-M   'P 1'
#
loop_
_entity.id
_entity.type
_entity.pdbx_description
1 polymer ?
#
loop_
_entity_poly.entity_id
_entity_poly.type
_entity_poly.pdbx_seq_one_letter_code
_entity_poly.pdbx_strand_id
1 'polypeptide(L)'
;FAADYISLGIREPVYEVVEVKANGSVSTEKISRRQLLKSSGLRLRDTRSVDPSLWLMNSMPSLLVREQAILLNLGSLRAIAMHERVLIFNYNSPGGKVFLELLRPRLNPRNINGGPAMPFQLEVVEAALLSRIQRLERRLMHVEPRVAALLEVLPNRLTGDVLEQLRLSKQSLVELGSRAGDLKQMLIDLLEDPHEIRRICIMGRNCTLDKVSDDMECAVPLEKQVAEEEEEEIEMLLENYLQRCESCHGQAERLLDSAREMEDSIAVNLSSRRLEVSRVELLLQVGTFCVAVGALIAEEYSA
;
A
#
# COMPACT_ATOMS: atom_id res chain seq x y z
N PHE A 1 -38.94 16.64 -29.85
CA PHE A 1 -39.42 15.60 -28.92
C PHE A 1 -38.60 15.67 -27.65
N ALA A 2 -39.13 16.36 -26.64
CA ALA A 2 -38.55 16.41 -25.30
C ALA A 2 -38.93 15.10 -24.58
N ALA A 3 -37.94 14.34 -24.17
CA ALA A 3 -38.15 13.18 -23.31
C ALA A 3 -37.86 13.63 -21.87
N ASP A 4 -38.92 13.92 -21.14
CA ASP A 4 -38.91 14.06 -19.69
C ASP A 4 -38.52 12.72 -19.07
N TYR A 5 -37.24 12.61 -18.68
CA TYR A 5 -36.80 11.51 -17.83
C TYR A 5 -37.31 11.74 -16.42
N ILE A 6 -38.27 10.90 -16.06
CA ILE A 6 -38.79 10.69 -14.71
C ILE A 6 -37.62 10.64 -13.72
N SER A 7 -37.58 11.64 -12.83
CA SER A 7 -36.68 11.71 -11.69
C SER A 7 -37.07 10.61 -10.69
N LEU A 8 -36.49 9.42 -10.86
CA LEU A 8 -36.35 8.46 -9.77
C LEU A 8 -35.47 9.14 -8.71
N GLY A 9 -36.06 9.43 -7.54
CA GLY A 9 -35.49 10.18 -6.42
C GLY A 9 -34.30 9.52 -5.72
N ILE A 10 -33.30 9.06 -6.47
CA ILE A 10 -31.97 8.76 -5.96
C ILE A 10 -31.24 10.10 -5.92
N ARG A 11 -31.07 10.66 -4.71
CA ARG A 11 -30.23 11.84 -4.51
C ARG A 11 -28.89 11.62 -5.20
N GLU A 12 -28.57 12.47 -6.18
CA GLU A 12 -27.30 12.37 -6.90
C GLU A 12 -26.15 12.47 -5.88
N PRO A 13 -25.18 11.55 -5.88
CA PRO A 13 -24.07 11.62 -4.94
C PRO A 13 -23.28 12.90 -5.23
N VAL A 14 -23.25 13.78 -4.23
CA VAL A 14 -22.44 14.99 -4.20
C VAL A 14 -21.21 14.68 -3.35
N TYR A 15 -20.04 14.76 -3.98
CA TYR A 15 -18.78 14.55 -3.31
C TYR A 15 -18.28 15.88 -2.75
N GLU A 16 -17.91 15.89 -1.47
CA GLU A 16 -17.14 16.99 -0.89
C GLU A 16 -15.66 16.67 -1.09
N VAL A 17 -14.97 17.55 -1.81
CA VAL A 17 -13.57 17.37 -2.21
C VAL A 17 -12.75 18.60 -1.87
N VAL A 18 -11.46 18.42 -1.68
CA VAL A 18 -10.49 19.52 -1.68
C VAL A 18 -9.88 19.62 -3.07
N GLU A 19 -10.06 20.77 -3.71
CA GLU A 19 -9.40 21.11 -4.96
C GLU A 19 -8.07 21.82 -4.64
N VAL A 20 -7.00 21.35 -5.27
CA VAL A 20 -5.70 22.04 -5.27
C VAL A 20 -5.35 22.34 -6.72
N LYS A 21 -5.09 23.61 -7.04
CA LYS A 21 -4.72 24.05 -8.39
C LYS A 21 -3.21 24.16 -8.56
N ALA A 22 -2.74 24.22 -9.80
CA ALA A 22 -1.32 24.36 -10.13
C ALA A 22 -0.65 25.59 -9.51
N ASN A 23 -1.40 26.67 -9.25
CA ASN A 23 -0.92 27.87 -8.56
C ASN A 23 -0.81 27.72 -7.03
N GLY A 24 -1.06 26.53 -6.48
CA GLY A 24 -1.03 26.24 -5.05
C GLY A 24 -2.28 26.69 -4.28
N SER A 25 -3.29 27.24 -4.95
CA SER A 25 -4.57 27.58 -4.30
C SER A 25 -5.31 26.32 -3.86
N VAL A 26 -5.91 26.37 -2.66
CA VAL A 26 -6.64 25.25 -2.05
C VAL A 26 -8.05 25.74 -1.73
N SER A 27 -9.06 25.02 -2.21
CA SER A 27 -10.47 25.28 -1.93
C SER A 27 -11.22 23.99 -1.61
N THR A 28 -12.30 24.09 -0.85
CA THR A 28 -13.24 22.98 -0.66
C THR A 28 -14.40 23.15 -1.61
N GLU A 29 -14.66 22.14 -2.43
CA GLU A 29 -15.73 22.16 -3.43
C GLU A 29 -16.70 20.99 -3.25
N LYS A 30 -17.94 21.21 -3.68
CA LYS A 30 -18.97 20.17 -3.79
C LYS A 30 -19.20 19.87 -5.26
N ILE A 31 -18.88 18.65 -5.68
CA ILE A 31 -18.94 18.24 -7.08
C ILE A 31 -19.94 17.10 -7.23
N SER A 32 -20.90 17.24 -8.15
CA SER A 32 -21.81 16.14 -8.48
C SER A 32 -21.10 15.10 -9.35
N ARG A 33 -21.56 13.85 -9.28
CA ARG A 33 -21.04 12.78 -10.15
C ARG A 33 -21.09 13.14 -11.63
N ARG A 34 -22.16 13.78 -12.12
CA ARG A 34 -22.25 14.25 -13.51
C ARG A 34 -21.19 15.30 -13.85
N GLN A 35 -20.98 16.28 -12.97
CA GLN A 35 -19.97 17.33 -13.17
C GLN A 35 -18.58 16.72 -13.23
N LEU A 36 -18.28 15.79 -12.33
CA LEU A 36 -17.00 15.08 -12.31
C LEU A 36 -16.74 14.41 -13.65
N LEU A 37 -17.63 13.50 -14.08
CA LEU A 37 -17.51 12.76 -15.34
C LEU A 37 -17.32 13.67 -16.55
N LYS A 38 -18.06 14.80 -16.61
CA LYS A 38 -17.96 15.77 -17.70
C LYS A 38 -16.61 16.50 -17.70
N SER A 39 -16.08 16.83 -16.53
CA SER A 39 -14.86 17.62 -16.38
C SER A 39 -13.56 16.83 -16.48
N SER A 40 -13.63 15.51 -16.29
CA SER A 40 -12.45 14.65 -16.15
C SER A 40 -12.32 13.58 -17.24
N GLY A 41 -13.28 13.52 -18.18
CA GLY A 41 -13.31 12.49 -19.24
C GLY A 41 -13.45 11.04 -18.72
N LEU A 42 -13.90 10.87 -17.47
CA LEU A 42 -13.94 9.58 -16.81
C LEU A 42 -15.16 8.75 -17.22
N ARG A 43 -15.01 7.43 -17.22
CA ARG A 43 -16.15 6.51 -17.39
C ARG A 43 -16.86 6.31 -16.07
N LEU A 44 -18.16 5.97 -16.11
CA LEU A 44 -18.96 5.71 -14.92
C LEU A 44 -18.33 4.64 -13.98
N ARG A 45 -17.68 3.63 -14.54
CA ARG A 45 -16.96 2.59 -13.78
C ARG A 45 -15.76 3.14 -13.00
N ASP A 46 -15.07 4.14 -13.54
CA ASP A 46 -13.84 4.68 -12.97
C ASP A 46 -14.14 5.40 -11.64
N THR A 47 -15.32 6.03 -11.53
CA THR A 47 -15.75 6.73 -10.30
C THR A 47 -15.84 5.82 -9.07
N ARG A 48 -15.94 4.50 -9.23
CA ARG A 48 -15.97 3.57 -8.09
C ARG A 48 -14.66 3.62 -7.31
N SER A 49 -13.53 3.82 -7.98
CA SER A 49 -12.20 3.87 -7.35
C SER A 49 -12.06 5.02 -6.34
N VAL A 50 -12.74 6.14 -6.61
CA VAL A 50 -12.67 7.36 -5.81
C VAL A 50 -13.87 7.54 -4.87
N ASP A 51 -14.95 6.77 -5.07
CA ASP A 51 -16.20 6.91 -4.31
C ASP A 51 -15.98 6.65 -2.81
N PRO A 52 -16.12 7.66 -1.93
CA PRO A 52 -15.88 7.50 -0.49
C PRO A 52 -16.77 6.44 0.17
N SER A 53 -17.96 6.15 -0.38
CA SER A 53 -18.87 5.12 0.16
C SER A 53 -18.35 3.70 -0.04
N LEU A 54 -17.49 3.49 -1.04
CA LEU A 54 -16.87 2.20 -1.34
C LEU A 54 -15.50 2.04 -0.66
N TRP A 55 -15.27 2.73 0.46
CA TRP A 55 -13.98 2.70 1.16
C TRP A 55 -13.58 1.30 1.64
N LEU A 56 -14.54 0.52 2.13
CA LEU A 56 -14.32 -0.84 2.62
C LEU A 56 -14.01 -1.86 1.50
N MET A 57 -14.38 -1.56 0.25
CA MET A 57 -14.30 -2.50 -0.87
C MET A 57 -13.08 -2.25 -1.78
N ASN A 58 -12.50 -1.06 -1.75
CA ASN A 58 -11.42 -0.64 -2.65
C ASN A 58 -10.11 -0.36 -1.88
N SER A 59 -9.55 -1.41 -1.27
CA SER A 59 -8.30 -1.37 -0.51
C SER A 59 -7.04 -1.56 -1.36
N MET A 60 -7.18 -2.20 -2.53
CA MET A 60 -6.11 -2.42 -3.49
C MET A 60 -5.66 -1.07 -4.08
N PRO A 61 -4.34 -0.81 -4.15
CA PRO A 61 -3.84 0.38 -4.81
C PRO A 61 -4.13 0.33 -6.32
N SER A 62 -4.47 1.48 -6.90
CA SER A 62 -4.62 1.61 -8.35
C SER A 62 -4.23 3.01 -8.79
N LEU A 63 -3.43 3.07 -9.85
CA LEU A 63 -3.20 4.27 -10.63
C LEU A 63 -3.79 4.00 -12.01
N LEU A 64 -4.78 4.80 -12.40
CA LEU A 64 -5.49 4.59 -13.66
C LEU A 64 -5.34 5.82 -14.52
N VAL A 65 -4.69 5.65 -15.67
CA VAL A 65 -4.48 6.73 -16.64
C VAL A 65 -5.67 6.80 -17.61
N ARG A 66 -6.22 8.00 -17.78
CA ARG A 66 -7.25 8.35 -18.76
C ARG A 66 -6.80 9.58 -19.54
N GLU A 67 -7.47 9.86 -20.66
CA GLU A 67 -7.08 10.92 -21.60
C GLU A 67 -6.91 12.30 -20.95
N GLN A 68 -7.71 12.62 -19.93
CA GLN A 68 -7.70 13.94 -19.27
C GLN A 68 -7.52 13.87 -17.75
N ALA A 69 -7.28 12.67 -17.20
CA ALA A 69 -7.20 12.50 -15.77
C ALA A 69 -6.42 11.25 -15.34
N ILE A 70 -5.75 11.33 -14.20
CA ILE A 70 -5.13 10.19 -13.50
C ILE A 70 -5.93 9.96 -12.22
N LEU A 71 -6.49 8.76 -12.06
CA LEU A 71 -7.14 8.38 -10.80
C LEU A 71 -6.13 7.69 -9.91
N LEU A 72 -6.05 8.17 -8.67
CA LEU A 72 -5.17 7.66 -7.65
C LEU A 72 -6.02 7.10 -6.52
N ASN A 73 -5.96 5.79 -6.32
CA ASN A 73 -6.48 5.13 -5.12
C ASN A 73 -5.30 4.46 -4.42
N LEU A 74 -4.71 5.10 -3.41
CA LEU A 74 -3.55 4.60 -2.67
C LEU A 74 -3.94 4.32 -1.20
N GLY A 75 -4.99 3.50 -1.05
CA GLY A 75 -5.57 3.09 0.23
C GLY A 75 -6.39 4.19 0.89
N SER A 76 -5.76 5.01 1.72
CA SER A 76 -6.45 6.14 2.38
C SER A 76 -6.42 7.43 1.56
N LEU A 77 -5.59 7.51 0.52
CA LEU A 77 -5.59 8.63 -0.43
C LEU A 77 -6.46 8.26 -1.63
N ARG A 78 -7.42 9.13 -1.97
CA ARG A 78 -8.21 9.05 -3.19
C ARG A 78 -8.19 10.40 -3.88
N ALA A 79 -7.68 10.44 -5.09
CA ALA A 79 -7.52 11.68 -5.82
C ALA A 79 -7.75 11.49 -7.32
N ILE A 80 -8.12 12.58 -7.98
CA ILE A 80 -8.18 12.67 -9.44
C ILE A 80 -7.29 13.85 -9.84
N ALA A 81 -6.15 13.55 -10.46
CA ALA A 81 -5.26 14.54 -11.03
C ALA A 81 -5.71 14.87 -12.45
N MET A 82 -5.71 16.15 -12.79
CA MET A 82 -5.94 16.69 -14.14
C MET A 82 -4.80 17.69 -14.43
N HIS A 83 -4.74 18.22 -15.65
CA HIS A 83 -3.64 19.09 -16.10
C HIS A 83 -3.34 20.29 -15.17
N GLU A 84 -4.33 20.93 -14.56
CA GLU A 84 -4.09 22.12 -13.70
C GLU A 84 -4.70 22.03 -12.30
N ARG A 85 -5.26 20.87 -11.94
CA ARG A 85 -5.89 20.68 -10.64
C ARG A 85 -5.95 19.23 -10.22
N VAL A 86 -5.97 19.02 -8.90
CA VAL A 86 -6.24 17.72 -8.29
C VAL A 86 -7.44 17.82 -7.37
N LEU A 87 -8.34 16.86 -7.47
CA LEU A 87 -9.50 16.71 -6.59
C LEU A 87 -9.22 15.60 -5.59
N ILE A 88 -9.22 15.93 -4.29
CA ILE A 88 -8.91 14.99 -3.21
C ILE A 88 -10.20 14.62 -2.49
N PHE A 89 -10.53 13.34 -2.53
CA PHE A 89 -11.70 12.76 -1.89
C PHE A 89 -11.35 12.34 -0.47
N ASN A 90 -12.24 12.61 0.49
CA ASN A 90 -12.03 12.30 1.90
C ASN A 90 -10.66 12.81 2.41
N TYR A 91 -10.37 14.09 2.16
CA TYR A 91 -9.08 14.72 2.50
C TYR A 91 -8.69 14.61 3.98
N ASN A 92 -9.68 14.43 4.88
CA ASN A 92 -9.47 14.25 6.31
C ASN A 92 -8.84 12.90 6.69
N SER A 93 -8.74 11.96 5.74
CA SER A 93 -8.07 10.69 5.97
C SER A 93 -6.58 10.89 6.27
N PRO A 94 -5.91 9.91 6.92
CA PRO A 94 -4.46 9.97 7.13
C PRO A 94 -3.65 10.07 5.82
N GLY A 95 -4.18 9.56 4.71
CA GLY A 95 -3.52 9.64 3.41
C GLY A 95 -3.67 11.01 2.76
N GLY A 96 -4.88 11.58 2.80
CA GLY A 96 -5.19 12.89 2.22
C GLY A 96 -4.42 14.01 2.90
N LYS A 97 -4.32 13.99 4.23
CA LYS A 97 -3.56 14.99 5.00
C LYS A 97 -2.07 15.01 4.66
N VAL A 98 -1.40 13.85 4.73
CA VAL A 98 0.03 13.73 4.42
C VAL A 98 0.30 14.07 2.95
N PHE A 99 -0.59 13.66 2.04
CA PHE A 99 -0.49 14.03 0.63
C PHE A 99 -0.56 15.55 0.42
N LEU A 100 -1.51 16.24 1.06
CA LEU A 100 -1.61 17.70 1.00
C LEU A 100 -0.38 18.41 1.56
N GLU A 101 0.18 17.91 2.67
CA GLU A 101 1.40 18.43 3.28
C GLU A 101 2.62 18.30 2.36
N LEU A 102 2.70 17.22 1.57
CA LEU A 102 3.78 16.98 0.61
C LEU A 102 3.60 17.74 -0.71
N LEU A 103 2.37 17.85 -1.21
CA LEU A 103 2.08 18.49 -2.49
C LEU A 103 2.22 20.02 -2.42
N ARG A 104 1.69 20.66 -1.37
CA ARG A 104 1.63 22.13 -1.30
C ARG A 104 2.99 22.83 -1.43
N PRO A 105 4.08 22.35 -0.78
CA PRO A 105 5.40 22.96 -0.94
C PRO A 105 5.96 22.82 -2.36
N ARG A 106 5.65 21.73 -3.06
CA ARG A 106 6.11 21.44 -4.42
C ARG A 106 5.47 22.35 -5.46
N LEU A 107 4.20 22.71 -5.26
CA LEU A 107 3.47 23.64 -6.12
C LEU A 107 3.82 25.12 -5.90
N ASN A 108 4.71 25.41 -4.95
CA ASN A 108 5.05 26.79 -4.61
C ASN A 108 6.09 27.31 -5.61
N PRO A 109 5.83 28.42 -6.35
CA PRO A 109 6.71 28.94 -7.41
C PRO A 109 8.05 29.53 -6.93
N ARG A 110 8.53 29.12 -5.75
CA ARG A 110 9.83 29.51 -5.17
C ARG A 110 10.92 28.44 -5.38
N ASN A 111 10.81 27.60 -6.41
CA ASN A 111 11.97 26.82 -6.84
C ASN A 111 12.95 27.79 -7.54
N ILE A 112 13.95 28.21 -6.75
CA ILE A 112 15.02 29.18 -7.06
C ILE A 112 16.05 28.62 -8.07
N ASN A 113 15.89 27.38 -8.51
CA ASN A 113 16.82 26.73 -9.43
C ASN A 113 16.10 26.58 -10.77
N GLY A 114 16.47 27.41 -11.75
CA GLY A 114 15.86 27.51 -13.08
C GLY A 114 15.98 26.28 -13.98
N GLY A 115 15.66 25.09 -13.45
CA GLY A 115 15.33 23.91 -14.24
C GLY A 115 13.87 23.97 -14.72
N PRO A 116 13.50 23.16 -15.74
CA PRO A 116 12.11 23.01 -16.14
C PRO A 116 11.27 22.54 -14.95
N ALA A 117 10.15 23.23 -14.70
CA ALA A 117 9.23 22.83 -13.66
C ALA A 117 8.53 21.53 -14.10
N MET A 118 8.61 20.48 -13.28
CA MET A 118 7.90 19.23 -13.52
C MET A 118 6.40 19.50 -13.79
N PRO A 119 5.77 18.83 -14.78
CA PRO A 119 4.34 18.98 -15.05
C PRO A 119 3.49 18.75 -13.79
N PHE A 120 2.43 19.54 -13.63
CA PHE A 120 1.58 19.50 -12.44
C PHE A 120 1.04 18.10 -12.12
N GLN A 121 0.61 17.34 -13.14
CA GLN A 121 0.12 15.98 -12.96
C GLN A 121 1.19 15.03 -12.40
N LEU A 122 2.46 15.22 -12.77
CA LEU A 122 3.56 14.42 -12.23
C LEU A 122 3.92 14.81 -10.81
N GLU A 123 3.89 16.10 -10.46
CA GLU A 123 4.05 16.54 -9.07
C GLU A 123 2.99 15.91 -8.15
N VAL A 124 1.76 15.77 -8.67
CA VAL A 124 0.67 15.09 -7.97
C VAL A 124 0.93 13.59 -7.84
N VAL A 125 1.32 12.90 -8.91
CA VAL A 125 1.64 11.46 -8.87
C VAL A 125 2.80 11.19 -7.91
N GLU A 126 3.87 11.98 -8.01
CA GLU A 126 5.06 11.83 -7.18
C GLU A 126 4.75 12.07 -5.70
N ALA A 127 4.04 13.16 -5.36
CA ALA A 127 3.62 13.42 -3.99
C ALA A 127 2.71 12.30 -3.44
N ALA A 128 1.88 11.68 -4.28
CA ALA A 128 1.00 10.57 -3.90
C ALA A 128 1.78 9.29 -3.61
N LEU A 129 2.72 8.92 -4.48
CA LEU A 129 3.62 7.77 -4.29
C LEU A 129 4.51 7.97 -3.05
N LEU A 130 5.11 9.15 -2.92
CA LEU A 130 5.94 9.50 -1.78
C LEU A 130 5.17 9.40 -0.46
N SER A 131 3.96 9.98 -0.40
CA SER A 131 3.06 9.90 0.76
C SER A 131 2.77 8.45 1.15
N ARG A 132 2.51 7.59 0.16
CA ARG A 132 2.16 6.19 0.38
C ARG A 132 3.38 5.39 0.86
N ILE A 133 4.52 5.51 0.20
CA ILE A 133 5.73 4.74 0.49
C ILE A 133 6.33 5.15 1.85
N GLN A 134 6.42 6.44 2.15
CA GLN A 134 6.90 6.91 3.47
C GLN A 134 6.06 6.38 4.64
N ARG A 135 4.78 6.08 4.42
CA ARG A 135 3.94 5.46 5.46
C ARG A 135 4.25 3.98 5.65
N LEU A 136 4.58 3.26 4.57
CA LEU A 136 5.02 1.87 4.65
C LEU A 136 6.38 1.79 5.33
N GLU A 137 7.34 2.60 4.89
CA GLU A 137 8.69 2.70 5.48
C GLU A 137 8.62 3.06 6.97
N ARG A 138 7.80 4.05 7.36
CA ARG A 138 7.61 4.38 8.78
C ARG A 138 7.05 3.21 9.58
N ARG A 139 6.06 2.47 9.06
CA ARG A 139 5.54 1.28 9.77
C ARG A 139 6.63 0.23 9.94
N LEU A 140 7.45 0.01 8.91
CA LEU A 140 8.57 -0.92 8.96
C LEU A 140 9.59 -0.53 10.06
N MET A 141 10.02 0.73 10.07
CA MET A 141 10.96 1.26 11.08
C MET A 141 10.48 1.08 12.53
N HIS A 142 9.17 0.96 12.77
CA HIS A 142 8.63 0.71 14.12
C HIS A 142 8.50 -0.79 14.45
N VAL A 143 8.24 -1.64 13.45
CA VAL A 143 8.00 -3.08 13.64
C VAL A 143 9.32 -3.85 13.67
N GLU A 144 10.27 -3.50 12.80
CA GLU A 144 11.58 -4.14 12.68
C GLU A 144 12.34 -4.28 14.01
N PRO A 145 12.60 -3.20 14.78
CA PRO A 145 13.35 -3.32 16.04
C PRO A 145 12.60 -4.15 17.09
N ARG A 146 11.26 -4.13 17.06
CA ARG A 146 10.43 -4.94 17.97
C ARG A 146 10.56 -6.42 17.66
N VAL A 147 10.52 -6.79 16.38
CA VAL A 147 10.67 -8.18 15.95
C VAL A 147 12.08 -8.66 16.28
N ALA A 148 13.12 -7.89 15.95
CA ALA A 148 14.50 -8.24 16.27
C ALA A 148 14.69 -8.52 17.78
N ALA A 149 14.21 -7.62 18.65
CA ALA A 149 14.29 -7.81 20.09
C ALA A 149 13.51 -9.03 20.60
N LEU A 150 12.36 -9.35 19.99
CA LEU A 150 11.59 -10.54 20.35
C LEU A 150 12.34 -11.82 19.96
N LEU A 151 12.95 -11.86 18.78
CA LEU A 151 13.71 -13.03 18.31
C LEU A 151 14.94 -13.33 19.18
N GLU A 152 15.57 -12.32 19.77
CA GLU A 152 16.68 -12.52 20.73
C GLU A 152 16.23 -13.12 22.06
N VAL A 153 15.03 -12.76 22.54
CA VAL A 153 14.53 -13.14 23.87
C VAL A 153 13.80 -14.48 23.85
N LEU A 154 13.11 -14.79 22.75
CA LEU A 154 12.27 -15.98 22.58
C LEU A 154 12.95 -17.33 22.91
N PRO A 155 14.22 -17.59 22.52
CA PRO A 155 14.91 -18.84 22.86
C PRO A 155 15.02 -19.09 24.37
N ASN A 156 15.13 -18.02 25.16
CA ASN A 156 15.42 -18.09 26.59
C ASN A 156 14.18 -17.82 27.47
N ARG A 157 13.14 -17.17 26.93
CA ARG A 157 11.96 -16.74 27.69
C ARG A 157 10.66 -16.98 26.92
N LEU A 158 10.06 -18.13 27.17
CA LEU A 158 8.75 -18.52 26.62
C LEU A 158 7.62 -18.16 27.58
N THR A 159 7.26 -16.87 27.59
CA THR A 159 6.11 -16.35 28.38
C THR A 159 4.95 -15.95 27.47
N GLY A 160 3.72 -16.06 27.96
CA GLY A 160 2.51 -15.73 27.18
C GLY A 160 2.53 -14.33 26.59
N ASP A 161 3.03 -13.34 27.35
CA ASP A 161 3.15 -11.95 26.88
C ASP A 161 4.11 -11.83 25.68
N VAL A 162 5.25 -12.51 25.72
CA VAL A 162 6.25 -12.47 24.62
C VAL A 162 5.67 -13.11 23.36
N LEU A 163 4.94 -14.22 23.49
CA LEU A 163 4.27 -14.88 22.38
C LEU A 163 3.15 -14.01 21.78
N GLU A 164 2.39 -13.30 22.61
CA GLU A 164 1.37 -12.36 22.12
C GLU A 164 1.99 -11.16 21.41
N GLN A 165 3.10 -10.62 21.92
CA GLN A 165 3.86 -9.57 21.22
C GLN A 165 4.42 -10.04 19.88
N LEU A 166 4.91 -11.29 19.79
CA LEU A 166 5.33 -11.89 18.53
C LEU A 166 4.17 -12.02 17.56
N ARG A 167 3.02 -12.53 18.02
CA ARG A 167 1.81 -12.67 17.21
C ARG A 167 1.35 -11.33 16.62
N LEU A 168 1.29 -10.29 17.44
CA LEU A 168 0.91 -8.93 17.01
C LEU A 168 1.93 -8.34 16.02
N SER A 169 3.21 -8.60 16.23
CA SER A 169 4.28 -8.13 15.33
C SER A 169 4.22 -8.85 13.99
N LYS A 170 4.00 -10.18 13.97
CA LYS A 170 3.78 -10.96 12.75
C LYS A 170 2.54 -10.49 11.98
N GLN A 171 1.43 -10.25 12.67
CA GLN A 171 0.23 -9.69 12.03
C GLN A 171 0.54 -8.34 11.36
N SER A 172 1.29 -7.48 12.05
CA SER A 172 1.70 -6.19 11.50
C SER A 172 2.61 -6.33 10.26
N LEU A 173 3.53 -7.30 10.27
CA LEU A 173 4.39 -7.63 9.14
C LEU A 173 3.59 -8.17 7.95
N VAL A 174 2.64 -9.08 8.16
CA VAL A 174 1.76 -9.61 7.10
C VAL A 174 0.98 -8.47 6.44
N GLU A 175 0.37 -7.58 7.23
CA GLU A 175 -0.36 -6.43 6.68
C GLU A 175 0.54 -5.43 5.97
N LEU A 176 1.78 -5.25 6.43
CA LEU A 176 2.76 -4.38 5.79
C LEU A 176 3.24 -4.98 4.46
N GLY A 177 3.63 -6.26 4.48
CA GLY A 177 4.11 -7.02 3.34
C GLY A 177 3.07 -7.09 2.23
N SER A 178 1.81 -7.41 2.55
CA SER A 178 0.70 -7.38 1.59
C SER A 178 0.52 -5.98 0.99
N ARG A 179 0.42 -4.92 1.81
CA ARG A 179 0.19 -3.56 1.29
C ARG A 179 1.34 -3.01 0.45
N ALA A 180 2.57 -3.37 0.77
CA ALA A 180 3.75 -3.02 -0.01
C ALA A 180 3.81 -3.86 -1.30
N GLY A 181 3.47 -5.16 -1.21
CA GLY A 181 3.37 -6.06 -2.35
C GLY A 181 2.34 -5.59 -3.38
N ASP A 182 1.15 -5.18 -2.94
CA ASP A 182 0.12 -4.67 -3.85
C ASP A 182 0.56 -3.37 -4.56
N LEU A 183 1.25 -2.48 -3.83
CA LEU A 183 1.76 -1.22 -4.42
C LEU A 183 2.90 -1.49 -5.39
N LYS A 184 3.79 -2.43 -5.05
CA LYS A 184 4.85 -2.92 -5.94
C LYS A 184 4.24 -3.46 -7.23
N GLN A 185 3.23 -4.34 -7.13
CA GLN A 185 2.59 -4.92 -8.31
C GLN A 185 1.95 -3.86 -9.20
N MET A 186 1.23 -2.89 -8.62
CA MET A 186 0.65 -1.80 -9.41
C MET A 186 1.71 -0.92 -10.11
N LEU A 187 2.90 -0.74 -9.51
CA LEU A 187 4.00 -0.02 -10.17
C LEU A 187 4.63 -0.85 -11.29
N ILE A 188 4.78 -2.15 -11.11
CA ILE A 188 5.23 -3.09 -12.16
C ILE A 188 4.25 -3.06 -13.33
N ASP A 189 2.95 -3.23 -13.06
CA ASP A 189 1.92 -3.24 -14.11
C ASP A 189 1.91 -1.93 -14.92
N LEU A 190 2.18 -0.78 -14.28
CA LEU A 190 2.28 0.52 -14.93
C LEU A 190 3.55 0.65 -15.79
N LEU A 191 4.69 0.17 -15.28
CA LEU A 191 5.98 0.18 -16.01
C LEU A 191 5.98 -0.80 -17.19
N GLU A 192 5.18 -1.88 -17.13
CA GLU A 192 5.04 -2.85 -18.21
C GLU A 192 4.15 -2.36 -19.37
N ASP A 193 3.29 -1.36 -19.16
CA ASP A 193 2.44 -0.75 -20.20
C ASP A 193 2.97 0.64 -20.63
N PRO A 194 3.81 0.73 -21.68
CA PRO A 194 4.36 2.00 -22.12
C PRO A 194 3.27 2.95 -22.66
N HIS A 195 2.10 2.45 -23.06
CA HIS A 195 1.00 3.34 -23.43
C HIS A 195 0.40 4.07 -22.24
N GLU A 196 0.45 3.53 -21.02
CA GLU A 196 0.02 4.28 -19.84
C GLU A 196 0.98 5.42 -19.54
N ILE A 197 2.29 5.18 -19.66
CA ILE A 197 3.32 6.21 -19.48
C ILE A 197 3.18 7.30 -20.54
N ARG A 198 3.11 6.94 -21.83
CA ARG A 198 2.87 7.91 -22.92
C ARG A 198 1.60 8.71 -22.74
N ARG A 199 0.52 8.09 -22.22
CA ARG A 199 -0.73 8.81 -21.89
C ARG A 199 -0.52 9.86 -20.78
N ILE A 200 0.39 9.64 -19.85
CA ILE A 200 0.75 10.63 -18.83
C ILE A 200 1.51 11.81 -19.48
N CYS A 201 2.47 11.53 -20.36
CA CYS A 201 3.28 12.57 -21.05
C CYS A 201 2.42 13.54 -21.86
N ILE A 202 1.41 13.03 -22.57
CA ILE A 202 0.54 13.87 -23.42
C ILE A 202 -0.63 14.52 -22.65
N MET A 203 -0.76 14.29 -21.35
CA MET A 203 -1.90 14.79 -20.59
C MET A 203 -1.95 16.33 -20.55
N GLY A 204 -2.98 16.89 -21.18
CA GLY A 204 -3.16 18.34 -21.31
C GLY A 204 -2.47 18.95 -22.53
N ARG A 205 -1.82 18.14 -23.37
CA ARG A 205 -1.25 18.56 -24.66
C ARG A 205 -2.22 18.25 -25.81
N ASN A 206 -2.00 18.89 -26.96
CA ASN A 206 -2.78 18.61 -28.16
C ASN A 206 -2.12 17.48 -28.97
N CYS A 207 -2.00 16.32 -28.32
CA CYS A 207 -1.42 15.12 -28.88
C CYS A 207 -2.41 13.96 -28.81
N THR A 208 -2.28 13.04 -29.77
CA THR A 208 -3.05 11.80 -29.85
C THR A 208 -2.08 10.63 -29.89
N LEU A 209 -2.47 9.55 -29.21
CA LEU A 209 -1.73 8.30 -29.19
C LEU A 209 -2.53 7.25 -29.96
N ASP A 210 -1.96 6.73 -31.05
CA ASP A 210 -2.52 5.55 -31.71
C ASP A 210 -2.21 4.30 -30.86
N LYS A 211 -3.23 3.48 -30.62
CA LYS A 211 -3.11 2.25 -29.82
C LYS A 211 -2.61 1.07 -30.64
N VAL A 212 -2.56 1.19 -31.97
CA VAL A 212 -2.20 0.09 -32.88
C VAL A 212 -0.77 0.24 -33.37
N SER A 213 -0.32 1.46 -33.66
CA SER A 213 1.03 1.73 -34.17
C SER A 213 2.01 2.25 -33.13
N ASP A 214 1.54 2.52 -31.90
CA ASP A 214 2.28 3.17 -30.82
C ASP A 214 2.77 4.60 -31.15
N ASP A 215 2.35 5.13 -32.29
CA ASP A 215 2.79 6.44 -32.75
C ASP A 215 2.11 7.57 -31.96
N MET A 216 2.94 8.50 -31.50
CA MET A 216 2.52 9.77 -30.94
C MET A 216 2.48 10.84 -32.03
N GLU A 217 1.31 11.42 -32.22
CA GLU A 217 1.07 12.56 -33.09
C GLU A 217 0.73 13.78 -32.25
N CYS A 218 1.47 14.87 -32.42
CA CYS A 218 1.22 16.14 -31.74
C CYS A 218 0.99 17.23 -32.78
N ALA A 219 0.10 18.17 -32.49
CA ALA A 219 -0.10 19.36 -33.33
C ALA A 219 1.18 20.20 -33.43
N VAL A 220 2.04 20.15 -32.41
CA VAL A 220 3.31 20.89 -32.31
C VAL A 220 4.47 19.89 -32.22
N PRO A 221 5.49 19.96 -33.11
CA PRO A 221 6.65 19.06 -33.07
C PRO A 221 7.45 19.12 -31.76
N LEU A 222 7.55 20.31 -31.16
CA LEU A 222 8.22 20.49 -29.88
C LEU A 222 7.50 19.76 -28.74
N GLU A 223 6.16 19.71 -28.73
CA GLU A 223 5.39 18.97 -27.72
C GLU A 223 5.64 17.45 -27.83
N LYS A 224 5.87 16.94 -29.04
CA LYS A 224 6.27 15.56 -29.28
C LYS A 224 7.64 15.28 -28.67
N GLN A 225 8.64 16.12 -28.96
CA GLN A 225 9.99 15.96 -28.40
C GLN A 225 9.98 16.01 -26.87
N VAL A 226 9.27 16.97 -26.28
CA VAL A 226 9.15 17.07 -24.81
C VAL A 226 8.44 15.85 -24.23
N ALA A 227 7.42 15.30 -24.91
CA ALA A 227 6.73 14.10 -24.44
C ALA A 227 7.59 12.84 -24.51
N GLU A 228 8.46 12.72 -25.52
CA GLU A 228 9.45 11.64 -25.65
C GLU A 228 10.53 11.75 -24.56
N GLU A 229 11.03 12.95 -24.27
CA GLU A 229 11.99 13.18 -23.18
C GLU A 229 11.36 12.89 -21.80
N GLU A 230 10.12 13.31 -21.59
CA GLU A 230 9.39 13.05 -20.34
C GLU A 230 9.07 11.55 -20.14
N GLU A 231 8.95 10.75 -21.19
CA GLU A 231 8.69 9.30 -21.06
C GLU A 231 9.79 8.62 -20.25
N GLU A 232 11.06 8.86 -20.59
CA GLU A 232 12.22 8.32 -19.87
C GLU A 232 12.31 8.88 -18.43
N GLU A 233 12.03 10.17 -18.24
CA GLU A 233 12.01 10.78 -16.90
C GLU A 233 10.95 10.17 -15.98
N ILE A 234 9.76 9.88 -16.52
CA ILE A 234 8.67 9.24 -15.77
C ILE A 234 9.03 7.80 -15.44
N GLU A 235 9.60 7.04 -16.38
CA GLU A 235 10.07 5.68 -16.13
C GLU A 235 11.08 5.65 -15.00
N MET A 236 12.14 6.46 -15.06
CA MET A 236 13.15 6.57 -14.00
C MET A 236 12.54 6.95 -12.64
N LEU A 237 11.57 7.88 -12.62
CA LEU A 237 10.85 8.26 -11.42
C LEU A 237 10.08 7.06 -10.84
N LEU A 238 9.31 6.36 -11.66
CA LEU A 238 8.50 5.22 -11.25
C LEU A 238 9.38 4.04 -10.78
N GLU A 239 10.48 3.76 -11.47
CA GLU A 239 11.47 2.75 -11.08
C GLU A 239 12.08 3.05 -9.71
N ASN A 240 12.38 4.32 -9.42
CA ASN A 240 12.87 4.71 -8.10
C ASN A 240 11.86 4.37 -6.99
N TYR A 241 10.59 4.70 -7.20
CA TYR A 241 9.53 4.38 -6.24
C TYR A 241 9.24 2.88 -6.17
N LEU A 242 9.37 2.15 -7.28
CA LEU A 242 9.30 0.68 -7.31
C LEU A 242 10.40 0.09 -6.42
N GLN A 243 11.65 0.49 -6.60
CA GLN A 243 12.79 0.01 -5.82
C GLN A 243 12.59 0.26 -4.31
N ARG A 244 12.10 1.44 -3.93
CA ARG A 244 11.77 1.74 -2.53
C ARG A 244 10.67 0.83 -1.98
N CYS A 245 9.63 0.60 -2.78
CA CYS A 245 8.53 -0.29 -2.41
C CYS A 245 9.00 -1.75 -2.26
N GLU A 246 9.83 -2.23 -3.19
CA GLU A 246 10.45 -3.56 -3.16
C GLU A 246 11.32 -3.77 -1.94
N SER A 247 12.15 -2.77 -1.59
CA SER A 247 12.97 -2.82 -0.38
C SER A 247 12.10 -2.97 0.87
N CYS A 248 11.04 -2.16 1.00
CA CYS A 248 10.10 -2.24 2.12
C CYS A 248 9.37 -3.58 2.17
N HIS A 249 8.89 -4.09 1.03
CA HIS A 249 8.20 -5.38 0.93
C HIS A 249 9.15 -6.54 1.29
N GLY A 250 10.34 -6.57 0.70
CA GLY A 250 11.34 -7.62 0.95
C GLY A 250 11.84 -7.63 2.39
N GLN A 251 12.03 -6.46 3.02
CA GLN A 251 12.37 -6.39 4.43
C GLN A 251 11.25 -6.94 5.33
N ALA A 252 9.98 -6.63 5.03
CA ALA A 252 8.85 -7.15 5.78
C ALA A 252 8.71 -8.68 5.67
N GLU A 253 8.86 -9.24 4.46
CA GLU A 253 8.82 -10.70 4.25
C GLU A 253 9.98 -11.40 4.97
N ARG A 254 11.21 -10.88 4.87
CA ARG A 254 12.37 -11.46 5.59
C ARG A 254 12.15 -11.52 7.10
N LEU A 255 11.68 -10.44 7.72
CA LEU A 255 11.39 -10.40 9.16
C LEU A 255 10.28 -11.39 9.53
N LEU A 256 9.27 -11.54 8.65
CA LEU A 256 8.16 -12.45 8.88
C LEU A 256 8.64 -13.91 8.82
N ASP A 257 9.49 -14.23 7.86
CA ASP A 257 10.08 -15.57 7.72
C ASP A 257 11.00 -15.90 8.88
N SER A 258 11.87 -14.97 9.32
CA SER A 258 12.67 -15.18 10.54
C SER A 258 11.80 -15.41 11.78
N ALA A 259 10.66 -14.73 11.89
CA ALA A 259 9.72 -14.95 12.99
C ALA A 259 9.01 -16.32 12.90
N ARG A 260 8.70 -16.81 11.69
CA ARG A 260 8.14 -18.15 11.48
C ARG A 260 9.16 -19.23 11.83
N GLU A 261 10.39 -19.11 11.34
CA GLU A 261 11.47 -20.05 11.63
C GLU A 261 11.76 -20.15 13.14
N MET A 262 11.74 -19.03 13.85
CA MET A 262 11.91 -19.01 15.31
C MET A 262 10.77 -19.74 16.02
N GLU A 263 9.52 -19.56 15.60
CA GLU A 263 8.37 -20.28 16.15
C GLU A 263 8.48 -21.80 15.91
N ASP A 264 8.86 -22.21 14.70
CA ASP A 264 9.05 -23.61 14.35
C ASP A 264 10.17 -24.25 15.21
N SER A 265 11.27 -23.53 15.40
CA SER A 265 12.36 -23.95 16.28
C SER A 265 11.91 -24.11 17.73
N ILE A 266 11.10 -23.20 18.25
CA ILE A 266 10.51 -23.30 19.60
C ILE A 266 9.58 -24.51 19.70
N ALA A 267 8.73 -24.73 18.69
CA ALA A 267 7.80 -25.85 18.67
C ALA A 267 8.55 -27.19 18.72
N VAL A 268 9.63 -27.32 17.93
CA VAL A 268 10.51 -28.49 17.95
C VAL A 268 11.16 -28.66 19.32
N ASN A 269 11.74 -27.61 19.91
CA ASN A 269 12.37 -27.68 21.23
C ASN A 269 11.39 -28.07 22.35
N LEU A 270 10.17 -27.53 22.32
CA LEU A 270 9.13 -27.88 23.29
C LEU A 270 8.69 -29.34 23.14
N SER A 271 8.60 -29.85 21.90
CA SER A 271 8.27 -31.26 21.65
C SER A 271 9.35 -32.20 22.21
N SER A 272 10.63 -31.84 22.05
CA SER A 272 11.76 -32.59 22.59
C SER A 272 11.73 -32.61 24.13
N ARG A 273 11.53 -31.45 24.78
CA ARG A 273 11.42 -31.38 26.25
C ARG A 273 10.23 -32.18 26.80
N ARG A 274 9.08 -32.19 26.11
CA ARG A 274 7.92 -33.02 26.52
C ARG A 274 8.25 -34.51 26.45
N LEU A 275 9.01 -34.94 25.44
CA LEU A 275 9.45 -36.32 25.32
C LEU A 275 10.40 -36.71 26.47
N GLU A 276 11.33 -35.83 26.84
CA GLU A 276 12.21 -36.04 28.00
C GLU A 276 11.41 -36.15 29.29
N VAL A 277 10.44 -35.25 29.52
CA VAL A 277 9.57 -35.30 30.71
C VAL A 277 8.77 -36.60 30.75
N SER A 278 8.18 -37.02 29.62
CA SER A 278 7.45 -38.29 29.55
C SER A 278 8.36 -39.50 29.82
N ARG A 279 9.62 -39.46 29.38
CA ARG A 279 10.60 -40.50 29.70
C ARG A 279 10.92 -40.55 31.20
N VAL A 280 11.06 -39.40 31.86
CA VAL A 280 11.29 -39.33 33.31
C VAL A 280 10.06 -39.84 34.07
N GLU A 281 8.86 -39.48 33.63
CA GLU A 281 7.60 -39.98 34.21
C GLU A 281 7.49 -41.50 34.11
N LEU A 282 7.80 -42.08 32.94
CA LEU A 282 7.84 -43.54 32.76
C LEU A 282 8.85 -44.20 33.70
N LEU A 283 10.04 -43.62 33.89
CA LEU A 283 11.04 -44.17 34.83
C LEU A 283 10.55 -44.11 36.29
N LEU A 284 9.87 -43.02 36.69
CA LEU A 284 9.27 -42.91 38.02
C LEU A 284 8.14 -43.90 38.23
N GLN A 285 7.30 -44.14 37.21
CA GLN A 285 6.24 -45.14 37.27
C GLN A 285 6.81 -46.56 37.41
N VAL A 286 7.84 -46.90 36.63
CA VAL A 286 8.55 -48.19 36.77
C VAL A 286 9.15 -48.33 38.16
N GLY A 287 9.81 -47.28 38.68
CA GLY A 287 10.36 -47.28 40.05
C GLY A 287 9.28 -47.48 41.12
N THR A 288 8.14 -46.79 40.99
CA THR A 288 7.00 -46.92 41.91
C THR A 288 6.42 -48.34 41.88
N PHE A 289 6.31 -48.94 40.68
CA PHE A 289 5.87 -50.32 40.53
C PHE A 289 6.82 -51.31 41.22
N CYS A 290 8.14 -51.15 41.05
CA CYS A 290 9.13 -51.98 41.74
C CYS A 290 9.03 -51.86 43.27
N VAL A 291 8.86 -50.64 43.80
CA VAL A 291 8.66 -50.41 45.24
C VAL A 291 7.37 -51.06 45.74
N ALA A 292 6.27 -50.95 45.00
CA ALA A 292 4.99 -51.55 45.36
C ALA A 292 5.07 -53.09 45.42
N VAL A 293 5.71 -53.72 44.44
CA VAL A 293 5.96 -55.17 44.44
C VAL A 293 6.85 -55.57 45.62
N GLY A 294 7.91 -54.82 45.91
CA GLY A 294 8.78 -55.07 47.06
C GLY A 294 8.05 -54.97 48.39
N ALA A 295 7.16 -53.99 48.55
CA ALA A 295 6.33 -53.83 49.75
C ALA A 295 5.37 -55.00 49.96
N LEU A 296 4.71 -55.48 48.90
CA LEU A 296 3.82 -56.65 48.95
C LEU A 296 4.57 -57.90 49.43
N ILE A 297 5.75 -58.16 48.89
CA ILE A 297 6.58 -59.30 49.31
C ILE A 297 7.00 -59.16 50.78
N ALA A 298 7.44 -57.97 51.19
CA ALA A 298 7.84 -57.72 52.57
C ALA A 298 6.69 -57.92 53.57
N GLU A 299 5.47 -57.55 53.18
CA GLU A 299 4.26 -57.76 53.98
C GLU A 299 3.94 -59.25 54.14
N GLU A 300 4.02 -60.04 53.06
CA GLU A 300 3.77 -61.49 53.08
C GLU A 300 4.78 -62.25 53.96
N TYR A 301 6.04 -61.82 54.01
CA TYR A 301 7.06 -62.42 54.90
C TYR A 301 6.95 -61.97 56.36
N SER A 302 6.18 -60.93 56.66
CA SER A 302 5.98 -60.41 58.01
C SER A 302 4.71 -60.94 58.70
N ALA A 303 3.89 -61.71 57.98
CA ALA A 303 2.71 -62.43 58.45
C ALA A 303 3.05 -63.89 58.82
#